data_AF-Q7K9G0-F1
#
_entry.id   AF-Q7K9G0-F1
#
_cell.length_a   1.000
_cell.length_b   1.000
_cell.length_c   1.000
_cell.angle_alpha   90.00
_cell.angle_beta   90.00
_cell.angle_gamma   90.00
#
_symmetry.space_group_name_H-M   'P 1'
#
loop_
_entity.id
_entity.type
_entity.pdbx_description
1 polymer ?
#
loop_
_entity_poly.entity_id
_entity_poly.type
_entity_poly.pdbx_seq_one_letter_code
_entity_poly.pdbx_strand_id
1 'polypeptide(L)'
;MSAPAAAPKHPGKVFLDPSEVKDHLAEYRIVDCRYSLKIKDHGSIQYAKEHVKSAIRADVDTNLSKLVPTSTARHPLPPCAEFIDWCMANGMAGELPVLCYDDECGAMGGCRLWWMLNSLGADAYVINGGFQACKAAGLEMESGEPSSLPRPATHWPFKTAFQHHYLVDEIPPNAIITDARSADRFASTVRPYAADKMPGHIEGARNLPYTSHLVTRGDGKVLRSEEEIRHNIMTVVQGAGDAADLSSFVFSCGSGVTACINIALVHHLGLGHPYLYCGSWSEYSGLFRPPIMRSIIDDYGMCMQMQTPSLGDNPKANLDTMTLKVDGAPCERPDAEVQSAATHLHAGEAATVYFKSGRVVTIEVPAVPN
;
A
#
# COMPACT_ATOMS: atom_id res chain seq x y z
N MET A 1 -9.33 8.49 35.82
CA MET A 1 -8.37 7.37 35.76
C MET A 1 -8.90 6.45 34.65
N SER A 2 -8.19 6.35 33.53
CA SER A 2 -8.59 5.42 32.45
C SER A 2 -8.44 4.00 32.97
N ALA A 3 -9.46 3.16 32.78
CA ALA A 3 -9.32 1.72 33.01
C ALA A 3 -8.12 1.20 32.18
N PRO A 4 -7.30 0.29 32.71
CA PRO A 4 -6.23 -0.31 31.91
C PRO A 4 -6.83 -0.97 30.67
N ALA A 5 -6.23 -0.73 29.50
CA ALA A 5 -6.62 -1.41 28.27
C ALA A 5 -6.60 -2.93 28.52
N ALA A 6 -7.61 -3.65 28.03
CA ALA A 6 -7.67 -5.10 28.14
C ALA A 6 -6.38 -5.72 27.55
N ALA A 7 -5.88 -6.78 28.18
CA ALA A 7 -4.73 -7.52 27.66
C ALA A 7 -5.05 -8.05 26.24
N PRO A 8 -4.05 -8.13 25.33
CA PRO A 8 -4.28 -8.60 23.97
C PRO A 8 -4.79 -10.05 23.97
N LYS A 9 -5.80 -10.33 23.14
CA LYS A 9 -6.42 -11.67 23.04
C LYS A 9 -5.43 -12.73 22.57
N HIS A 10 -4.55 -12.39 21.64
CA HIS A 10 -3.49 -13.25 21.11
C HIS A 10 -2.14 -12.53 21.22
N PRO A 11 -1.46 -12.61 22.39
CA PRO A 11 -0.21 -11.89 22.62
C PRO A 11 0.84 -12.15 21.52
N GLY A 12 1.39 -11.08 20.95
CA GLY A 12 2.42 -11.14 19.90
C GLY A 12 1.90 -11.46 18.49
N LYS A 13 0.63 -11.86 18.33
CA LYS A 13 0.06 -12.13 17.01
C LYS A 13 -0.51 -10.87 16.37
N VAL A 14 -0.58 -10.93 15.04
CA VAL A 14 -1.27 -9.98 14.17
C VAL A 14 -2.11 -10.77 13.19
N PHE A 15 -1.50 -11.76 12.54
CA PHE A 15 -2.20 -12.66 11.64
C PHE A 15 -2.86 -13.82 12.40
N LEU A 16 -4.08 -14.15 11.97
CA LEU A 16 -4.84 -15.32 12.40
C LEU A 16 -5.34 -16.06 11.15
N ASP A 17 -5.20 -17.38 11.12
CA ASP A 17 -5.80 -18.20 10.07
C ASP A 17 -7.32 -18.30 10.26
N PRO A 18 -8.13 -18.49 9.19
CA PRO A 18 -9.56 -18.72 9.33
C PRO A 18 -9.90 -19.87 10.29
N SER A 19 -9.07 -20.91 10.37
CA SER A 19 -9.23 -22.03 11.31
C SER A 19 -9.12 -21.63 12.78
N GLU A 20 -8.40 -20.55 13.10
CA GLU A 20 -8.26 -20.05 14.48
C GLU A 20 -9.48 -19.25 14.95
N VAL A 21 -10.29 -18.74 14.01
CA VAL A 21 -11.40 -17.82 14.31
C VAL A 21 -12.77 -18.37 13.94
N LYS A 22 -12.86 -19.41 13.09
CA LYS A 22 -14.11 -19.89 12.49
C LYS A 22 -15.24 -20.17 13.48
N ASP A 23 -14.93 -20.78 14.62
CA ASP A 23 -15.93 -21.12 15.64
C ASP A 23 -16.07 -20.02 16.72
N HIS A 24 -15.36 -18.90 16.55
CA HIS A 24 -15.21 -17.81 17.51
C HIS A 24 -15.48 -16.43 16.88
N LEU A 25 -16.15 -16.34 15.71
CA LEU A 25 -16.39 -15.07 15.01
C LEU A 25 -17.07 -14.01 15.91
N ALA A 26 -17.99 -14.44 16.79
CA ALA A 26 -18.72 -13.56 17.70
C ALA A 26 -17.82 -12.89 18.77
N GLU A 27 -16.57 -13.34 18.92
CA GLU A 27 -15.58 -12.76 19.83
C GLU A 27 -14.81 -11.59 19.21
N TYR A 28 -15.16 -11.18 17.97
CA TYR A 28 -14.48 -10.12 17.24
C TYR A 28 -15.45 -9.08 16.69
N ARG A 29 -14.97 -7.83 16.58
CA ARG A 29 -15.52 -6.84 15.67
C ARG A 29 -14.87 -7.04 14.30
N ILE A 30 -15.57 -7.68 13.37
CA ILE A 30 -15.03 -8.01 12.05
C ILE A 30 -15.15 -6.81 11.11
N VAL A 31 -14.08 -6.49 10.37
CA VAL A 31 -14.03 -5.32 9.48
C VAL A 31 -13.47 -5.70 8.11
N ASP A 32 -14.31 -5.55 7.09
CA ASP A 32 -13.96 -5.67 5.68
C ASP A 32 -13.26 -4.41 5.19
N CYS A 33 -12.02 -4.55 4.76
CA CYS A 33 -11.15 -3.50 4.28
C CYS A 33 -10.82 -3.66 2.79
N ARG A 34 -11.64 -4.38 2.01
CA ARG A 34 -11.40 -4.60 0.57
C ARG A 34 -11.32 -3.27 -0.18
N TYR A 35 -10.30 -3.15 -1.02
CA TYR A 35 -9.96 -1.94 -1.77
C TYR A 35 -9.23 -2.32 -3.07
N SER A 36 -9.31 -1.45 -4.07
CA SER A 36 -8.57 -1.62 -5.33
C SER A 36 -7.97 -0.30 -5.77
N LEU A 37 -6.68 -0.33 -6.14
CA LEU A 37 -6.00 0.80 -6.75
C LEU A 37 -6.52 1.15 -8.16
N LYS A 38 -7.25 0.22 -8.80
CA LYS A 38 -7.70 0.36 -10.20
C LYS A 38 -9.21 0.45 -10.33
N ILE A 39 -9.96 -0.30 -9.52
CA ILE A 39 -11.41 -0.44 -9.65
C ILE A 39 -12.08 0.52 -8.68
N LYS A 40 -12.76 1.54 -9.23
CA LYS A 40 -13.57 2.47 -8.45
C LYS A 40 -14.67 1.72 -7.70
N ASP A 41 -14.92 2.12 -6.46
CA ASP A 41 -15.98 1.57 -5.59
C ASP A 41 -15.85 0.04 -5.36
N HIS A 42 -14.67 -0.54 -5.61
CA HIS A 42 -14.45 -1.99 -5.59
C HIS A 42 -14.95 -2.64 -4.31
N GLY A 43 -14.47 -2.15 -3.18
CA GLY A 43 -14.79 -2.76 -1.92
C GLY A 43 -16.28 -2.71 -1.61
N SER A 44 -16.97 -1.60 -1.88
CA SER A 44 -18.38 -1.45 -1.50
C SER A 44 -19.25 -2.36 -2.35
N ILE A 45 -18.92 -2.48 -3.64
CA ILE A 45 -19.55 -3.41 -4.57
C ILE A 45 -19.31 -4.86 -4.13
N GLN A 46 -18.06 -5.24 -3.78
CA GLN A 46 -17.75 -6.60 -3.37
C GLN A 46 -18.36 -6.95 -1.99
N TYR A 47 -18.38 -5.99 -1.05
CA TYR A 47 -19.02 -6.12 0.26
C TYR A 47 -20.52 -6.39 0.14
N ALA A 48 -21.22 -5.59 -0.66
CA ALA A 48 -22.65 -5.78 -0.89
C ALA A 48 -22.94 -7.13 -1.57
N LYS A 49 -22.05 -7.63 -2.42
CA LYS A 49 -22.20 -8.93 -3.08
C LYS A 49 -22.13 -10.07 -2.06
N GLU A 50 -21.06 -10.13 -1.27
CA GLU A 50 -20.84 -11.16 -0.26
C GLU A 50 -19.74 -10.69 0.71
N HIS A 51 -19.98 -10.77 2.01
CA HIS A 51 -19.04 -10.43 3.08
C HIS A 51 -19.13 -11.43 4.23
N VAL A 52 -18.11 -11.48 5.09
CA VAL A 52 -18.14 -12.32 6.30
C VAL A 52 -19.29 -11.84 7.19
N LYS A 53 -20.12 -12.76 7.66
CA LYS A 53 -21.28 -12.46 8.51
C LYS A 53 -20.91 -11.57 9.68
N SER A 54 -21.75 -10.58 9.99
CA SER A 54 -21.56 -9.57 11.05
C SER A 54 -20.38 -8.61 10.86
N ALA A 55 -19.65 -8.70 9.74
CA ALA A 55 -18.65 -7.71 9.41
C ALA A 55 -19.31 -6.34 9.22
N ILE A 56 -18.56 -5.30 9.55
CA ILE A 56 -18.79 -3.95 9.03
C ILE A 56 -17.75 -3.67 7.94
N ARG A 57 -17.85 -2.52 7.27
CA ARG A 57 -16.91 -2.13 6.23
C ARG A 57 -16.08 -0.92 6.65
N ALA A 58 -14.79 -0.96 6.34
CA ALA A 58 -13.89 0.19 6.32
C ALA A 58 -13.55 0.57 4.88
N ASP A 59 -13.65 1.84 4.57
CA ASP A 59 -13.23 2.38 3.28
C ASP A 59 -11.83 2.98 3.36
N VAL A 60 -10.91 2.49 2.52
CA VAL A 60 -9.50 2.91 2.56
C VAL A 60 -9.34 4.40 2.23
N ASP A 61 -10.11 4.92 1.28
CA ASP A 61 -10.00 6.30 0.80
C ASP A 61 -10.67 7.32 1.74
N THR A 62 -11.72 6.92 2.46
CA THR A 62 -12.55 7.86 3.24
C THR A 62 -12.57 7.64 4.75
N ASN A 63 -12.27 6.43 5.23
CA ASN A 63 -12.17 6.15 6.67
C ASN A 63 -10.71 5.98 7.10
N LEU A 64 -9.91 5.27 6.32
CA LEU A 64 -8.52 4.97 6.67
C LEU A 64 -7.53 6.01 6.14
N SER A 65 -8.01 6.98 5.35
CA SER A 65 -7.24 8.11 4.86
C SER A 65 -8.11 9.34 4.66
N LYS A 66 -7.48 10.50 4.53
CA LYS A 66 -8.15 11.75 4.17
C LYS A 66 -7.26 12.59 3.28
N LEU A 67 -7.59 12.67 1.99
CA LEU A 67 -6.85 13.49 1.03
C LEU A 67 -6.78 14.95 1.47
N VAL A 68 -5.60 15.56 1.33
CA VAL A 68 -5.36 16.97 1.65
C VAL A 68 -4.93 17.70 0.38
N PRO A 69 -5.56 18.82 -0.02
CA PRO A 69 -5.24 19.52 -1.26
C PRO A 69 -3.78 19.96 -1.40
N THR A 70 -3.08 20.17 -0.28
CA THR A 70 -1.70 20.66 -0.24
C THR A 70 -0.65 19.54 -0.22
N SER A 71 -1.05 18.27 -0.26
CA SER A 71 -0.13 17.12 -0.29
C SER A 71 -0.41 16.22 -1.50
N THR A 72 0.65 15.63 -2.05
CA THR A 72 0.55 14.61 -3.09
C THR A 72 0.40 13.20 -2.51
N ALA A 73 0.39 13.05 -1.19
CA ALA A 73 0.13 11.77 -0.52
C ALA A 73 -1.20 11.18 -1.01
N ARG A 74 -1.18 9.93 -1.47
CA ARG A 74 -2.39 9.28 -2.01
C ARG A 74 -3.30 8.68 -0.95
N HIS A 75 -2.75 8.26 0.20
CA HIS A 75 -3.53 7.75 1.34
C HIS A 75 -2.94 8.22 2.68
N PRO A 76 -2.80 9.55 2.90
CA PRO A 76 -2.30 10.10 4.16
C PRO A 76 -3.21 9.70 5.32
N LEU A 77 -2.67 9.68 6.55
CA LEU A 77 -3.49 9.43 7.73
C LEU A 77 -4.62 10.47 7.82
N PRO A 78 -5.85 10.06 8.19
CA PRO A 78 -6.90 11.00 8.51
C PRO A 78 -6.55 11.72 9.82
N PRO A 79 -7.19 12.87 10.11
CA PRO A 79 -7.16 13.43 11.45
C PRO A 79 -7.56 12.36 12.47
N CYS A 80 -6.72 12.13 13.48
CA CYS A 80 -6.91 11.01 14.41
C CYS A 80 -8.26 11.08 15.14
N ALA A 81 -8.76 12.29 15.43
CA ALA A 81 -10.07 12.48 16.03
C ALA A 81 -11.21 11.96 15.14
N GLU A 82 -11.17 12.24 13.84
CA GLU A 82 -12.20 11.76 12.90
C GLU A 82 -12.18 10.23 12.75
N PHE A 83 -10.98 9.63 12.77
CA PHE A 83 -10.84 8.18 12.77
C PHE A 83 -11.38 7.56 14.07
N ILE A 84 -11.08 8.16 15.23
CA ILE A 84 -11.59 7.71 16.52
C ILE A 84 -13.12 7.81 16.57
N ASP A 85 -13.70 8.91 16.09
CA ASP A 85 -15.15 9.09 16.02
C ASP A 85 -15.80 8.01 15.14
N TRP A 86 -15.21 7.72 13.98
CA TRP A 86 -15.64 6.63 13.10
C TRP A 86 -15.51 5.26 13.79
N CYS A 87 -14.41 4.99 14.50
CA CYS A 87 -14.23 3.77 15.27
C CYS A 87 -15.31 3.60 16.35
N MET A 88 -15.59 4.65 17.13
CA MET A 88 -16.60 4.63 18.18
C MET A 88 -18.01 4.40 17.62
N ALA A 89 -18.37 5.10 16.54
CA ALA A 89 -19.66 4.90 15.86
C ALA A 89 -19.89 3.45 15.40
N ASN A 90 -18.80 2.74 15.12
CA ASN A 90 -18.79 1.38 14.61
C ASN A 90 -18.48 0.31 15.67
N GLY A 91 -18.42 0.69 16.96
CA GLY A 91 -18.17 -0.23 18.07
C GLY A 91 -16.75 -0.80 18.10
N MET A 92 -15.77 -0.11 17.52
CA MET A 92 -14.34 -0.45 17.57
C MET A 92 -13.64 0.28 18.73
N ALA A 93 -14.19 0.16 19.94
CA ALA A 93 -13.70 0.87 21.14
C ALA A 93 -13.29 -0.06 22.29
N GLY A 94 -12.92 -1.32 21.98
CA GLY A 94 -12.30 -2.24 22.93
C GLY A 94 -13.24 -3.20 23.68
N GLU A 95 -14.53 -3.24 23.35
CA GLU A 95 -15.42 -4.30 23.86
C GLU A 95 -15.02 -5.69 23.31
N LEU A 96 -14.63 -5.74 22.03
CA LEU A 96 -14.09 -6.90 21.34
C LEU A 96 -12.82 -6.47 20.58
N PRO A 97 -11.83 -7.36 20.39
CA PRO A 97 -10.75 -7.11 19.45
C PRO A 97 -11.29 -6.99 18.02
N VAL A 98 -10.61 -6.18 17.23
CA VAL A 98 -10.95 -6.01 15.82
C VAL A 98 -10.31 -7.11 14.98
N LEU A 99 -11.05 -7.69 14.05
CA LEU A 99 -10.54 -8.67 13.08
C LEU A 99 -10.72 -8.13 11.67
N CYS A 100 -9.62 -7.68 11.08
CA CYS A 100 -9.59 -7.06 9.76
C CYS A 100 -9.40 -8.11 8.68
N TYR A 101 -10.00 -7.93 7.51
CA TYR A 101 -9.62 -8.66 6.30
C TYR A 101 -9.76 -7.78 5.06
N ASP A 102 -9.02 -8.11 4.01
CA ASP A 102 -9.23 -7.58 2.66
C ASP A 102 -9.18 -8.75 1.66
N ASP A 103 -8.95 -8.50 0.38
CA ASP A 103 -8.83 -9.53 -0.66
C ASP A 103 -7.42 -9.68 -1.23
N GLU A 104 -6.41 -9.17 -0.51
CA GLU A 104 -4.99 -9.32 -0.85
C GLU A 104 -4.14 -9.63 0.40
N CYS A 105 -4.64 -10.55 1.23
CA CYS A 105 -3.94 -11.10 2.39
C CYS A 105 -3.48 -10.02 3.41
N GLY A 106 -4.28 -8.97 3.58
CA GLY A 106 -4.02 -7.84 4.46
C GLY A 106 -3.21 -6.70 3.81
N ALA A 107 -2.62 -6.90 2.63
CA ALA A 107 -1.73 -5.93 2.01
C ALA A 107 -2.45 -4.68 1.47
N MET A 108 -3.75 -4.78 1.17
CA MET A 108 -4.49 -3.78 0.41
C MET A 108 -5.55 -3.02 1.24
N GLY A 109 -5.58 -3.24 2.56
CA GLY A 109 -6.40 -2.45 3.48
C GLY A 109 -6.42 -3.00 4.90
N GLY A 110 -6.41 -4.33 5.05
CA GLY A 110 -6.53 -4.99 6.36
C GLY A 110 -5.40 -4.63 7.32
N CYS A 111 -4.15 -4.71 6.88
CA CYS A 111 -3.01 -4.32 7.71
C CYS A 111 -2.94 -2.81 7.95
N ARG A 112 -3.51 -1.98 7.06
CA ARG A 112 -3.59 -0.53 7.29
C ARG A 112 -4.53 -0.21 8.46
N LEU A 113 -5.71 -0.82 8.50
CA LEU A 113 -6.61 -0.66 9.65
C LEU A 113 -5.98 -1.21 10.93
N TRP A 114 -5.38 -2.42 10.87
CA TRP A 114 -4.64 -2.99 11.99
C TRP A 114 -3.58 -2.01 12.53
N TRP A 115 -2.74 -1.45 11.65
CA TRP A 115 -1.67 -0.53 12.06
C TRP A 115 -2.25 0.70 12.77
N MET A 116 -3.32 1.28 12.24
CA MET A 116 -3.97 2.46 12.83
C MET A 116 -4.51 2.14 14.23
N LEU A 117 -5.24 1.03 14.38
CA LEU A 117 -5.78 0.61 15.69
C LEU A 117 -4.67 0.26 16.69
N ASN A 118 -3.68 -0.53 16.27
CA ASN A 118 -2.56 -0.94 17.10
C ASN A 118 -1.73 0.26 17.57
N SER A 119 -1.50 1.25 16.71
CA SER A 119 -0.77 2.47 17.08
C SER A 119 -1.49 3.28 18.16
N LEU A 120 -2.82 3.18 18.26
CA LEU A 120 -3.60 3.79 19.35
C LEU A 120 -3.60 2.94 20.63
N GLY A 121 -3.12 1.70 20.55
CA GLY A 121 -3.11 0.72 21.64
C GLY A 121 -4.38 -0.15 21.69
N ALA A 122 -5.17 -0.20 20.62
CA ALA A 122 -6.31 -1.10 20.50
C ALA A 122 -5.86 -2.50 20.06
N ASP A 123 -6.62 -3.51 20.49
CA ASP A 123 -6.38 -4.91 20.14
C ASP A 123 -6.99 -5.23 18.77
N ALA A 124 -6.15 -5.63 17.81
CA ALA A 124 -6.57 -5.86 16.43
C ALA A 124 -5.71 -6.95 15.76
N TYR A 125 -6.34 -7.68 14.85
CA TYR A 125 -5.76 -8.79 14.10
C TYR A 125 -6.17 -8.72 12.62
N VAL A 126 -5.50 -9.50 11.78
CA VAL A 126 -5.75 -9.60 10.34
C VAL A 126 -5.93 -11.06 9.95
N ILE A 127 -6.94 -11.38 9.13
CA ILE A 127 -7.12 -12.75 8.63
C ILE A 127 -6.08 -13.06 7.56
N ASN A 128 -5.28 -14.11 7.78
CA ASN A 128 -4.40 -14.66 6.76
C ASN A 128 -5.24 -15.17 5.58
N GLY A 129 -4.93 -14.67 4.39
CA GLY A 129 -5.61 -15.08 3.16
C GLY A 129 -6.85 -14.27 2.79
N GLY A 130 -7.29 -13.36 3.66
CA GLY A 130 -8.38 -12.44 3.36
C GLY A 130 -9.74 -13.10 3.06
N PHE A 131 -10.59 -12.37 2.35
CA PHE A 131 -11.96 -12.78 1.99
C PHE A 131 -12.00 -14.14 1.26
N GLN A 132 -11.10 -14.37 0.32
CA GLN A 132 -11.02 -15.62 -0.43
C GLN A 132 -10.76 -16.81 0.49
N ALA A 133 -9.85 -16.66 1.46
CA ALA A 133 -9.59 -17.71 2.45
C ALA A 133 -10.76 -17.89 3.43
N CYS A 134 -11.45 -16.82 3.83
CA CYS A 134 -12.69 -16.93 4.62
C CYS A 134 -13.74 -17.77 3.90
N LYS A 135 -13.96 -17.49 2.60
CA LYS A 135 -14.91 -18.22 1.76
C LYS A 135 -14.51 -19.68 1.59
N ALA A 136 -13.25 -19.94 1.24
CA ALA A 136 -12.74 -21.30 1.08
C ALA A 136 -12.81 -22.13 2.39
N ALA A 137 -12.67 -21.48 3.55
CA ALA A 137 -12.78 -22.12 4.86
C ALA A 137 -14.23 -22.34 5.33
N GLY A 138 -15.23 -21.85 4.58
CA GLY A 138 -16.64 -21.98 4.91
C GLY A 138 -17.02 -21.20 6.17
N LEU A 139 -16.51 -19.97 6.32
CA LEU A 139 -17.06 -19.02 7.30
C LEU A 139 -18.48 -18.62 6.88
N GLU A 140 -19.33 -18.26 7.84
CA GLU A 140 -20.67 -17.73 7.55
C GLU A 140 -20.56 -16.40 6.80
N MET A 141 -21.40 -16.24 5.77
CA MET A 141 -21.41 -15.07 4.89
C MET A 141 -22.78 -14.38 4.89
N GLU A 142 -22.77 -13.08 4.58
CA GLU A 142 -23.94 -12.24 4.38
C GLU A 142 -23.81 -11.44 3.07
N SER A 143 -24.92 -10.89 2.58
CA SER A 143 -25.00 -10.04 1.38
C SER A 143 -25.86 -8.82 1.68
N GLY A 144 -25.63 -7.72 0.95
CA GLY A 144 -26.34 -6.47 1.14
C GLY A 144 -25.90 -5.71 2.39
N GLU A 145 -26.84 -5.01 3.03
CA GLU A 145 -26.60 -4.34 4.32
C GLU A 145 -26.46 -5.38 5.44
N PRO A 146 -25.54 -5.17 6.40
CA PRO A 146 -25.31 -6.13 7.47
C PRO A 146 -26.56 -6.33 8.34
N SER A 147 -26.81 -7.58 8.72
CA SER A 147 -27.98 -7.94 9.54
C SER A 147 -27.88 -7.46 10.99
N SER A 148 -26.66 -7.17 11.45
CA SER A 148 -26.35 -6.63 12.77
C SER A 148 -25.88 -5.19 12.63
N LEU A 149 -26.66 -4.27 13.22
CA LEU A 149 -26.27 -2.85 13.27
C LEU A 149 -25.06 -2.67 14.20
N PRO A 150 -24.14 -1.74 13.90
CA PRO A 150 -23.10 -1.37 14.83
C PRO A 150 -23.71 -0.96 16.17
N ARG A 151 -23.07 -1.35 17.27
CA ARG A 151 -23.36 -0.82 18.60
C ARG A 151 -22.37 0.32 18.85
N PRO A 152 -22.79 1.60 18.77
CA PRO A 152 -21.89 2.71 18.98
C PRO A 152 -21.36 2.71 20.41
N ALA A 153 -20.06 2.97 20.56
CA ALA A 153 -19.42 3.19 21.84
C ALA A 153 -19.48 4.68 22.22
N THR A 154 -19.55 4.96 23.52
CA THR A 154 -19.60 6.32 24.07
C THR A 154 -18.33 6.71 24.84
N HIS A 155 -17.38 5.79 24.95
CA HIS A 155 -16.10 5.98 25.65
C HIS A 155 -14.94 5.43 24.81
N TRP A 156 -13.82 6.16 24.79
CA TRP A 156 -12.58 5.78 24.12
C TRP A 156 -11.48 5.47 25.14
N PRO A 157 -11.09 4.20 25.33
CA PRO A 157 -10.08 3.82 26.34
C PRO A 157 -8.63 3.88 25.84
N PHE A 158 -8.40 4.23 24.58
CA PHE A 158 -7.09 4.16 23.93
C PHE A 158 -6.43 5.55 23.77
N LYS A 159 -5.25 5.59 23.16
CA LYS A 159 -4.54 6.85 22.89
C LYS A 159 -5.32 7.70 21.88
N THR A 160 -5.05 9.00 21.88
CA THR A 160 -5.78 10.00 21.06
C THR A 160 -4.98 10.52 19.87
N ALA A 161 -3.81 9.95 19.61
CA ALA A 161 -2.94 10.25 18.47
C ALA A 161 -2.24 8.98 18.02
N PHE A 162 -2.10 8.79 16.70
CA PHE A 162 -1.33 7.68 16.13
C PHE A 162 0.11 7.73 16.64
N GLN A 163 0.65 6.57 17.01
CA GLN A 163 2.00 6.45 17.55
C GLN A 163 2.94 5.82 16.52
N HIS A 164 4.24 5.98 16.74
CA HIS A 164 5.28 5.25 16.02
C HIS A 164 5.20 5.40 14.47
N HIS A 165 4.98 6.64 14.04
CA HIS A 165 5.08 7.05 12.64
C HIS A 165 5.91 8.32 12.54
N TYR A 166 6.42 8.59 11.34
CA TYR A 166 7.07 9.86 11.03
C TYR A 166 6.30 10.59 9.93
N LEU A 167 6.18 11.91 10.09
CA LEU A 167 6.01 12.84 8.98
C LEU A 167 7.36 13.00 8.26
N VAL A 168 7.32 13.49 7.01
CA VAL A 168 8.50 13.55 6.15
C VAL A 168 9.71 14.25 6.79
N ASP A 169 9.50 15.37 7.49
CA ASP A 169 10.57 16.16 8.13
C ASP A 169 11.06 15.57 9.46
N GLU A 170 10.38 14.55 9.97
CA GLU A 170 10.74 13.87 11.22
C GLU A 170 11.62 12.63 10.94
N ILE A 171 11.71 12.19 9.68
CA ILE A 171 12.54 11.04 9.29
C ILE A 171 14.01 11.41 9.51
N PRO A 172 14.76 10.68 10.36
CA PRO A 172 16.18 10.95 10.55
C PRO A 172 16.95 10.83 9.22
N PRO A 173 17.90 11.74 8.92
CA PRO A 173 18.63 11.72 7.64
C PRO A 173 19.36 10.41 7.33
N ASN A 174 19.75 9.66 8.38
CA ASN A 174 20.42 8.36 8.28
C ASN A 174 19.52 7.18 8.69
N ALA A 175 18.19 7.36 8.70
CA ALA A 175 17.25 6.29 8.97
C ALA A 175 17.38 5.18 7.93
N ILE A 176 17.26 3.92 8.37
CA ILE A 176 17.15 2.80 7.46
C ILE A 176 15.71 2.74 6.97
N ILE A 177 15.51 3.07 5.69
CA ILE A 177 14.18 3.09 5.06
C ILE A 177 13.97 1.81 4.26
N THR A 178 12.78 1.21 4.34
CA THR A 178 12.35 0.12 3.46
C THR A 178 11.22 0.59 2.54
N ASP A 179 11.13 -0.03 1.36
CA ASP A 179 10.09 0.26 0.37
C ASP A 179 9.36 -1.04 -0.03
N ALA A 180 8.06 -1.11 0.26
CA ALA A 180 7.22 -2.27 -0.01
C ALA A 180 6.70 -2.38 -1.45
N ARG A 181 6.98 -1.41 -2.33
CA ARG A 181 6.55 -1.46 -3.74
C ARG A 181 7.22 -2.61 -4.49
N SER A 182 6.64 -2.99 -5.63
CA SER A 182 7.24 -3.97 -6.54
C SER A 182 8.62 -3.53 -7.02
N ALA A 183 9.47 -4.50 -7.35
CA ALA A 183 10.81 -4.25 -7.89
C ALA A 183 10.76 -3.34 -9.14
N ASP A 184 9.80 -3.54 -10.05
CA ASP A 184 9.65 -2.69 -11.25
C ASP A 184 9.43 -1.21 -10.91
N ARG A 185 8.70 -0.92 -9.82
CA ARG A 185 8.47 0.46 -9.36
C ARG A 185 9.72 1.00 -8.67
N PHE A 186 10.31 0.22 -7.78
CA PHE A 186 11.50 0.60 -7.03
C PHE A 186 12.70 0.88 -7.95
N ALA A 187 12.96 -0.01 -8.92
CA ALA A 187 14.06 0.07 -9.87
C ALA A 187 13.76 0.90 -11.12
N SER A 188 12.61 1.60 -11.16
CA SER A 188 12.26 2.45 -12.30
C SER A 188 13.27 3.59 -12.46
N THR A 189 13.67 3.86 -13.71
CA THR A 189 14.73 4.83 -14.03
C THR A 189 14.15 6.12 -14.60
N VAL A 190 13.82 6.14 -15.89
CA VAL A 190 13.40 7.37 -16.59
C VAL A 190 11.89 7.62 -16.52
N ARG A 191 11.09 6.63 -16.14
CA ARG A 191 9.62 6.67 -16.19
C ARG A 191 8.96 5.80 -15.11
N PRO A 192 7.83 6.22 -14.50
CA PRO A 192 7.20 5.47 -13.44
C PRO A 192 6.27 4.35 -13.95
N TYR A 193 5.92 3.43 -13.05
CA TYR A 193 4.96 2.35 -13.27
C TYR A 193 3.79 2.39 -12.27
N ALA A 194 2.70 1.70 -12.61
CA ALA A 194 1.49 1.61 -11.82
C ALA A 194 0.94 3.01 -11.41
N ALA A 195 0.84 3.29 -10.11
CA ALA A 195 0.26 4.53 -9.59
C ALA A 195 1.31 5.63 -9.28
N ASP A 196 2.60 5.38 -9.55
CA ASP A 196 3.65 6.36 -9.23
C ASP A 196 3.69 7.49 -10.27
N LYS A 197 3.96 8.72 -9.81
CA LYS A 197 4.12 9.90 -10.67
C LYS A 197 5.58 10.26 -10.94
N MET A 198 6.50 9.61 -10.24
CA MET A 198 7.94 9.81 -10.33
C MET A 198 8.64 8.44 -10.30
N PRO A 199 9.63 8.19 -11.17
CA PRO A 199 10.41 6.97 -11.11
C PRO A 199 11.40 6.99 -9.94
N GLY A 200 11.89 5.82 -9.58
CA GLY A 200 12.83 5.61 -8.49
C GLY A 200 12.18 5.41 -7.12
N HIS A 201 12.97 5.69 -6.09
CA HIS A 201 12.67 5.47 -4.68
C HIS A 201 13.40 6.51 -3.82
N ILE A 202 13.11 6.54 -2.51
CA ILE A 202 13.85 7.39 -1.57
C ILE A 202 15.30 6.90 -1.52
N GLU A 203 16.26 7.80 -1.68
CA GLU A 203 17.68 7.44 -1.73
C GLU A 203 18.11 6.61 -0.50
N GLY A 204 18.83 5.52 -0.74
CA GLY A 204 19.26 4.58 0.31
C GLY A 204 18.20 3.59 0.80
N ALA A 205 16.95 3.69 0.33
CA ALA A 205 15.91 2.74 0.71
C ALA A 205 16.23 1.31 0.26
N ARG A 206 15.79 0.32 1.05
CA ARG A 206 15.92 -1.11 0.77
C ARG A 206 14.59 -1.67 0.30
N ASN A 207 14.55 -2.29 -0.88
CA ASN A 207 13.30 -2.82 -1.41
C ASN A 207 12.93 -4.14 -0.72
N LEU A 208 11.73 -4.19 -0.13
CA LEU A 208 11.10 -5.41 0.40
C LEU A 208 9.70 -5.55 -0.21
N PRO A 209 9.56 -5.97 -1.48
CA PRO A 209 8.26 -6.06 -2.13
C PRO A 209 7.29 -6.91 -1.32
N TYR A 210 6.14 -6.35 -0.90
CA TYR A 210 5.20 -7.09 -0.02
C TYR A 210 4.76 -8.44 -0.62
N THR A 211 4.73 -8.54 -1.95
CA THR A 211 4.36 -9.75 -2.70
C THR A 211 5.34 -10.90 -2.48
N SER A 212 6.58 -10.65 -2.02
CA SER A 212 7.53 -11.70 -1.66
C SER A 212 7.04 -12.54 -0.49
N HIS A 213 6.15 -12.01 0.35
CA HIS A 213 5.56 -12.73 1.48
C HIS A 213 4.34 -13.56 1.10
N LEU A 214 3.86 -13.45 -0.14
CA LEU A 214 2.56 -14.00 -0.55
C LEU A 214 2.68 -15.09 -1.62
N VAL A 215 1.91 -16.16 -1.47
CA VAL A 215 1.69 -17.19 -2.49
C VAL A 215 0.23 -17.21 -2.91
N THR A 216 -0.04 -17.55 -4.17
CA THR A 216 -1.40 -17.80 -4.62
C THR A 216 -1.81 -19.22 -4.20
N ARG A 217 -2.89 -19.36 -3.43
CA ARG A 217 -3.52 -20.64 -3.08
C ARG A 217 -4.99 -20.57 -3.45
N GLY A 218 -5.42 -21.37 -4.42
CA GLY A 218 -6.74 -21.21 -5.03
C GLY A 218 -6.80 -19.92 -5.87
N ASP A 219 -7.82 -19.10 -5.63
CA ASP A 219 -8.04 -17.80 -6.27
C ASP A 219 -7.56 -16.59 -5.43
N GLY A 220 -6.99 -16.85 -4.25
CA GLY A 220 -6.54 -15.82 -3.31
C GLY A 220 -5.03 -15.85 -3.03
N LYS A 221 -4.52 -14.75 -2.50
CA LYS A 221 -3.19 -14.69 -1.88
C LYS A 221 -3.27 -15.16 -0.44
N VAL A 222 -2.29 -15.93 0.02
CA VAL A 222 -2.08 -16.30 1.43
C VAL A 222 -0.62 -16.06 1.78
N LEU A 223 -0.33 -15.95 3.08
CA LEU A 223 1.06 -15.87 3.56
C LEU A 223 1.86 -17.11 3.15
N ARG A 224 3.12 -16.89 2.78
CA ARG A 224 4.17 -17.92 2.75
C ARG A 224 4.41 -18.48 4.16
N SER A 225 5.22 -19.53 4.26
CA SER A 225 5.63 -20.04 5.58
C SER A 225 6.36 -18.96 6.39
N GLU A 226 6.31 -19.10 7.72
CA GLU A 226 6.99 -18.19 8.64
C GLU A 226 8.48 -18.03 8.30
N GLU A 227 9.15 -19.13 7.99
CA GLU A 227 10.57 -19.16 7.65
C GLU A 227 10.88 -18.43 6.33
N GLU A 228 10.05 -18.62 5.30
CA GLU A 228 10.20 -17.87 4.05
C GLU A 228 9.98 -16.37 4.26
N ILE A 229 9.01 -15.98 5.10
CA ILE A 229 8.76 -14.57 5.43
C ILE A 229 9.94 -13.98 6.20
N ARG A 230 10.47 -14.71 7.19
CA ARG A 230 11.68 -14.33 7.93
C ARG A 230 12.86 -14.14 6.97
N HIS A 231 13.11 -15.10 6.08
CA HIS A 231 14.15 -15.01 5.06
C HIS A 231 13.99 -13.75 4.19
N ASN A 232 12.77 -13.48 3.71
CA ASN A 232 12.48 -12.28 2.93
C ASN A 232 12.78 -10.99 3.71
N ILE A 233 12.37 -10.89 4.98
CA ILE A 233 12.66 -9.71 5.82
C ILE A 233 14.17 -9.54 6.02
N MET A 234 14.92 -10.63 6.20
CA MET A 234 16.37 -10.56 6.39
C MET A 234 17.12 -10.04 5.15
N THR A 235 16.54 -10.09 3.95
CA THR A 235 17.17 -9.50 2.74
C THR A 235 17.42 -8.00 2.86
N VAL A 236 16.64 -7.29 3.70
CA VAL A 236 16.80 -5.86 3.96
C VAL A 236 17.48 -5.55 5.29
N VAL A 237 17.97 -6.57 5.99
CA VAL A 237 18.72 -6.43 7.25
C VAL A 237 20.20 -6.74 6.97
N GLN A 238 21.04 -5.71 6.96
CA GLN A 238 22.48 -5.89 6.80
C GLN A 238 23.16 -6.00 8.17
N GLY A 239 23.94 -7.05 8.40
CA GLY A 239 24.89 -7.16 9.51
C GLY A 239 24.30 -7.46 10.89
N ALA A 240 22.98 -7.53 11.04
CA ALA A 240 22.32 -8.08 12.21
C ALA A 240 21.88 -9.52 11.88
N GLY A 241 22.39 -10.52 12.62
CA GLY A 241 21.93 -11.90 12.49
C GLY A 241 20.49 -12.06 12.99
N ASP A 242 20.09 -13.29 13.34
CA ASP A 242 18.72 -13.66 13.72
C ASP A 242 18.12 -12.93 14.95
N ALA A 243 18.90 -12.05 15.61
CA ALA A 243 18.49 -11.24 16.77
C ALA A 243 18.18 -9.77 16.42
N ALA A 244 17.83 -9.47 15.16
CA ALA A 244 17.57 -8.10 14.71
C ALA A 244 16.23 -7.55 15.23
N ASP A 245 16.28 -6.41 15.94
CA ASP A 245 15.12 -5.57 16.25
C ASP A 245 15.02 -4.44 15.20
N LEU A 246 13.95 -4.45 14.41
CA LEU A 246 13.72 -3.49 13.33
C LEU A 246 12.88 -2.28 13.77
N SER A 247 12.61 -2.11 15.07
CA SER A 247 11.73 -1.03 15.57
C SER A 247 12.22 0.38 15.25
N SER A 248 13.51 0.57 14.92
CA SER A 248 14.05 1.86 14.48
C SER A 248 14.04 2.07 12.96
N PHE A 249 13.65 1.07 12.17
CA PHE A 249 13.55 1.18 10.72
C PHE A 249 12.30 1.99 10.36
N VAL A 250 12.33 2.64 9.19
CA VAL A 250 11.20 3.38 8.64
C VAL A 250 10.65 2.61 7.44
N PHE A 251 9.46 2.03 7.61
CA PHE A 251 8.79 1.27 6.57
C PHE A 251 7.89 2.19 5.75
N SER A 252 8.04 2.13 4.44
CA SER A 252 7.32 2.96 3.48
C SER A 252 6.92 2.16 2.25
N CYS A 253 6.11 2.75 1.37
CA CYS A 253 5.81 2.17 0.07
C CYS A 253 5.43 3.26 -0.93
N GLY A 254 4.37 3.04 -1.72
CA GLY A 254 3.79 4.07 -2.57
C GLY A 254 2.95 5.10 -1.82
N SER A 255 2.22 4.70 -0.77
CA SER A 255 1.23 5.55 -0.08
C SER A 255 0.84 5.05 1.32
N GLY A 256 1.72 4.34 2.03
CA GLY A 256 1.46 3.88 3.39
C GLY A 256 0.34 2.84 3.55
N VAL A 257 -0.01 2.09 2.50
CA VAL A 257 -0.98 0.97 2.61
C VAL A 257 -0.22 -0.36 2.68
N THR A 258 0.44 -0.77 1.59
CA THR A 258 1.21 -2.03 1.54
C THR A 258 2.45 -2.06 2.45
N ALA A 259 2.91 -0.92 2.97
CA ALA A 259 3.96 -0.91 3.99
C ALA A 259 3.47 -1.55 5.31
N CYS A 260 2.17 -1.46 5.59
CA CYS A 260 1.60 -1.93 6.84
C CYS A 260 1.66 -3.46 6.96
N ILE A 261 1.58 -4.23 5.87
CA ILE A 261 1.77 -5.69 5.94
C ILE A 261 3.23 -6.04 6.27
N ASN A 262 4.21 -5.31 5.75
CA ASN A 262 5.61 -5.53 6.11
C ASN A 262 5.84 -5.23 7.62
N ILE A 263 5.25 -4.16 8.15
CA ILE A 263 5.27 -3.86 9.60
C ILE A 263 4.57 -4.97 10.40
N ALA A 264 3.39 -5.41 9.94
CA ALA A 264 2.60 -6.46 10.58
C ALA A 264 3.36 -7.79 10.66
N LEU A 265 4.06 -8.18 9.60
CA LEU A 265 4.85 -9.41 9.56
C LEU A 265 6.08 -9.31 10.47
N VAL A 266 6.80 -8.19 10.46
CA VAL A 266 7.93 -7.97 11.40
C VAL A 266 7.44 -8.09 12.85
N HIS A 267 6.31 -7.47 13.18
CA HIS A 267 5.70 -7.58 14.51
C HIS A 267 5.29 -9.02 14.84
N HIS A 268 4.58 -9.69 13.93
CA HIS A 268 4.09 -11.05 14.12
C HIS A 268 5.22 -12.07 14.37
N LEU A 269 6.38 -11.86 13.73
CA LEU A 269 7.56 -12.70 13.88
C LEU A 269 8.45 -12.36 15.08
N GLY A 270 8.04 -11.37 15.89
CA GLY A 270 8.80 -10.90 17.05
C GLY A 270 10.07 -10.13 16.70
N LEU A 271 10.15 -9.54 15.51
CA LEU A 271 11.32 -8.82 15.00
C LEU A 271 11.26 -7.29 15.27
N GLY A 272 10.38 -6.86 16.18
CA GLY A 272 10.15 -5.46 16.53
C GLY A 272 8.89 -4.88 15.90
N HIS A 273 8.73 -3.56 15.99
CA HIS A 273 7.61 -2.82 15.39
C HIS A 273 8.16 -1.56 14.74
N PRO A 274 8.47 -1.57 13.43
CA PRO A 274 9.07 -0.44 12.72
C PRO A 274 8.17 0.80 12.60
N TYR A 275 8.78 1.97 12.41
CA TYR A 275 8.07 3.22 12.13
C TYR A 275 7.36 3.15 10.78
N LEU A 276 6.16 3.70 10.68
CA LEU A 276 5.51 3.96 9.39
C LEU A 276 5.86 5.37 8.88
N TYR A 277 6.28 5.48 7.62
CA TYR A 277 6.17 6.73 6.88
C TYR A 277 4.95 6.68 5.94
N CYS A 278 3.83 7.22 6.41
CA CYS A 278 2.54 7.03 5.74
C CYS A 278 2.40 7.84 4.44
N GLY A 279 3.00 9.03 4.36
CA GLY A 279 3.05 9.83 3.13
C GLY A 279 3.76 9.09 1.99
N SER A 280 4.81 8.33 2.34
CA SER A 280 5.48 7.37 1.46
C SER A 280 5.98 8.02 0.16
N TRP A 281 6.25 7.22 -0.89
CA TRP A 281 6.76 7.73 -2.16
C TRP A 281 5.85 8.78 -2.81
N SER A 282 4.52 8.66 -2.66
CA SER A 282 3.59 9.64 -3.24
C SER A 282 3.75 11.05 -2.68
N GLU A 283 4.00 11.18 -1.38
CA GLU A 283 4.29 12.48 -0.76
C GLU A 283 5.71 12.92 -1.08
N TYR A 284 6.70 12.05 -0.80
CA TYR A 284 8.11 12.37 -0.92
C TYR A 284 8.47 12.85 -2.33
N SER A 285 8.02 12.13 -3.36
CA SER A 285 8.33 12.48 -4.74
C SER A 285 7.61 13.73 -5.25
N GLY A 286 6.53 14.15 -4.60
CA GLY A 286 5.87 15.43 -4.88
C GLY A 286 6.58 16.60 -4.22
N LEU A 287 6.91 16.47 -2.93
CA LEU A 287 7.60 17.50 -2.16
C LEU A 287 9.02 17.77 -2.70
N PHE A 288 9.77 16.70 -2.97
CA PHE A 288 11.15 16.78 -3.47
C PHE A 288 11.23 16.58 -4.98
N ARG A 289 10.18 16.94 -5.71
CA ARG A 289 10.11 16.77 -7.17
C ARG A 289 11.31 17.39 -7.91
N PRO A 290 11.69 18.67 -7.69
CA PRO A 290 12.80 19.27 -8.44
C PRO A 290 14.15 18.56 -8.29
N PRO A 291 14.66 18.25 -7.07
CA PRO A 291 15.92 17.54 -6.93
C PRO A 291 15.85 16.10 -7.47
N ILE A 292 14.74 15.38 -7.28
CA ILE A 292 14.57 14.01 -7.81
C ILE A 292 14.61 14.00 -9.34
N MET A 293 13.88 14.91 -10.01
CA MET A 293 13.92 14.98 -11.48
C MET A 293 15.32 15.31 -12.00
N ARG A 294 16.07 16.18 -11.31
CA ARG A 294 17.44 16.52 -11.71
C ARG A 294 18.38 15.33 -11.61
N SER A 295 18.35 14.55 -10.52
CA SER A 295 19.19 13.36 -10.39
C SER A 295 18.87 12.33 -11.47
N ILE A 296 17.59 12.07 -11.76
CA ILE A 296 17.18 11.16 -12.84
C ILE A 296 17.73 11.61 -14.19
N ILE A 297 17.61 12.91 -14.51
CA ILE A 297 18.14 13.46 -15.78
C ILE A 297 19.68 13.35 -15.82
N ASP A 298 20.36 13.59 -14.70
CA ASP A 298 21.80 13.52 -14.64
C ASP A 298 22.33 12.10 -14.82
N ASP A 299 21.67 11.11 -14.19
CA ASP A 299 22.04 9.69 -14.20
C ASP A 299 21.67 8.98 -15.50
N TYR A 300 20.49 9.27 -16.05
CA TYR A 300 19.90 8.52 -17.17
C TYR A 300 19.73 9.35 -18.46
N GLY A 301 20.10 10.63 -18.45
CA GLY A 301 20.02 11.53 -19.60
C GLY A 301 18.62 12.09 -19.88
N MET A 302 17.57 11.56 -19.26
CA MET A 302 16.19 12.06 -19.38
C MET A 302 15.31 11.67 -18.19
N CYS A 303 14.23 12.40 -17.95
CA CYS A 303 13.15 12.03 -17.04
C CYS A 303 11.79 12.22 -17.72
N MET A 304 10.86 11.30 -17.49
CA MET A 304 9.52 11.32 -18.09
C MET A 304 8.45 11.68 -17.06
N GLN A 305 7.44 12.39 -17.54
CA GLN A 305 6.20 12.66 -16.83
C GLN A 305 5.03 12.17 -17.67
N MET A 306 4.33 11.18 -17.15
CA MET A 306 3.23 10.54 -17.86
C MET A 306 2.05 11.51 -17.99
N GLN A 307 1.48 11.59 -19.18
CA GLN A 307 0.24 12.32 -19.50
C GLN A 307 -0.97 11.38 -19.51
N THR A 308 -0.72 10.07 -19.52
CA THR A 308 -1.68 8.98 -19.37
C THR A 308 -1.37 8.17 -18.11
N PRO A 309 -2.26 7.27 -17.66
CA PRO A 309 -1.84 6.18 -16.78
C PRO A 309 -0.66 5.41 -17.39
N SER A 310 0.23 4.88 -16.55
CA SER A 310 1.28 3.95 -16.99
C SER A 310 0.66 2.61 -17.39
N LEU A 311 1.05 2.08 -18.54
CA LEU A 311 0.53 0.86 -19.17
C LEU A 311 1.66 -0.16 -19.38
N GLY A 312 2.44 -0.44 -18.32
CA GLY A 312 3.60 -1.34 -18.41
C GLY A 312 3.29 -2.76 -18.89
N ASP A 313 2.03 -3.20 -18.75
CA ASP A 313 1.54 -4.50 -19.23
C ASP A 313 1.22 -4.51 -20.74
N ASN A 314 1.12 -3.32 -21.38
CA ASN A 314 0.88 -3.21 -22.82
C ASN A 314 2.16 -3.50 -23.62
N PRO A 315 2.05 -3.83 -24.93
CA PRO A 315 3.21 -3.98 -25.80
C PRO A 315 4.11 -2.75 -25.78
N LYS A 316 5.43 -2.96 -25.85
CA LYS A 316 6.41 -1.89 -26.03
C LYS A 316 6.15 -1.14 -27.35
N ALA A 317 6.47 0.15 -27.39
CA ALA A 317 6.50 0.91 -28.63
C ALA A 317 7.50 0.25 -29.60
N ASN A 318 7.09 0.09 -30.86
CA ASN A 318 7.93 -0.49 -31.90
C ASN A 318 7.87 0.41 -33.15
N LEU A 319 8.97 1.08 -33.45
CA LEU A 319 9.08 2.04 -34.56
C LEU A 319 8.99 1.37 -35.95
N ASP A 320 9.15 0.04 -36.05
CA ASP A 320 8.95 -0.68 -37.31
C ASP A 320 7.47 -0.81 -37.69
N THR A 321 6.57 -0.70 -36.70
CA THR A 321 5.13 -0.95 -36.86
C THR A 321 4.24 0.16 -36.31
N MET A 322 4.84 1.21 -35.75
CA MET A 322 4.13 2.32 -35.12
C MET A 322 4.76 3.65 -35.49
N THR A 323 3.95 4.55 -36.03
CA THR A 323 4.28 5.97 -36.17
C THR A 323 3.86 6.71 -34.90
N LEU A 324 4.85 7.22 -34.16
CA LEU A 324 4.65 8.02 -32.94
C LEU A 324 3.99 9.35 -33.27
N LYS A 325 3.27 9.94 -32.30
CA LYS A 325 3.03 11.39 -32.30
C LYS A 325 4.06 12.09 -31.43
N VAL A 326 4.70 13.12 -31.96
CA VAL A 326 5.64 13.98 -31.24
C VAL A 326 5.07 15.39 -31.24
N ASP A 327 4.88 15.97 -30.06
CA ASP A 327 4.25 17.28 -29.83
C ASP A 327 2.88 17.43 -30.54
N GLY A 328 2.12 16.33 -30.56
CA GLY A 328 0.75 16.27 -31.10
C GLY A 328 0.64 15.97 -32.59
N ALA A 329 1.76 15.87 -33.33
CA ALA A 329 1.77 15.56 -34.76
C ALA A 329 2.40 14.17 -35.03
N PRO A 330 1.86 13.36 -35.97
CA PRO A 330 2.53 12.14 -36.43
C PRO A 330 3.96 12.43 -36.90
N CYS A 331 4.91 11.60 -36.48
CA CYS A 331 6.33 11.78 -36.75
C CYS A 331 6.90 10.50 -37.39
N GLU A 332 6.98 10.48 -38.72
CA GLU A 332 7.54 9.35 -39.49
C GLU A 332 9.07 9.23 -39.38
N ARG A 333 9.75 10.32 -39.00
CA ARG A 333 11.20 10.41 -38.92
C ARG A 333 11.64 10.96 -37.56
N PRO A 334 11.37 10.23 -36.46
CA PRO A 334 11.82 10.66 -35.14
C PRO A 334 13.35 10.68 -35.09
N ASP A 335 13.94 11.71 -34.49
CA ASP A 335 15.39 11.74 -34.26
C ASP A 335 15.81 10.78 -33.14
N ALA A 336 17.12 10.65 -32.92
CA ALA A 336 17.69 9.66 -32.00
C ALA A 336 17.25 9.83 -30.54
N GLU A 337 17.02 11.06 -30.06
CA GLU A 337 16.54 11.29 -28.69
C GLU A 337 15.10 10.78 -28.53
N VAL A 338 14.24 11.08 -29.51
CA VAL A 338 12.86 10.59 -29.52
C VAL A 338 12.81 9.07 -29.64
N GLN A 339 13.60 8.48 -30.52
CA GLN A 339 13.69 7.02 -30.66
C GLN A 339 14.14 6.37 -29.35
N SER A 340 15.17 6.91 -28.69
CA SER A 340 15.66 6.41 -27.40
C SER A 340 14.57 6.47 -26.33
N ALA A 341 13.89 7.61 -26.19
CA ALA A 341 12.79 7.77 -25.24
C ALA A 341 11.64 6.78 -25.51
N ALA A 342 11.28 6.55 -26.78
CA ALA A 342 10.21 5.63 -27.15
C ALA A 342 10.47 4.17 -26.74
N THR A 343 11.72 3.72 -26.62
CA THR A 343 12.04 2.37 -26.11
C THR A 343 11.57 2.15 -24.66
N HIS A 344 11.43 3.25 -23.93
CA HIS A 344 10.81 3.32 -22.62
C HIS A 344 9.36 3.75 -22.74
N LEU A 345 8.58 3.41 -23.76
CA LEU A 345 7.14 3.64 -23.85
C LEU A 345 6.39 2.38 -24.28
N HIS A 346 5.10 2.30 -23.92
CA HIS A 346 4.18 1.22 -24.23
C HIS A 346 3.00 1.76 -25.04
N ALA A 347 2.34 0.87 -25.77
CA ALA A 347 1.18 1.19 -26.59
C ALA A 347 0.09 1.89 -25.77
N GLY A 348 -0.40 3.03 -26.28
CA GLY A 348 -1.44 3.85 -25.65
C GLY A 348 -0.93 4.84 -24.61
N GLU A 349 0.38 4.89 -24.33
CA GLU A 349 0.94 5.86 -23.39
C GLU A 349 1.29 7.19 -24.08
N ALA A 350 1.17 8.28 -23.32
CA ALA A 350 1.79 9.55 -23.66
C ALA A 350 2.64 10.06 -22.48
N ALA A 351 3.79 10.65 -22.78
CA ALA A 351 4.67 11.24 -21.77
C ALA A 351 5.37 12.50 -22.28
N THR A 352 5.55 13.47 -21.38
CA THR A 352 6.48 14.58 -21.58
C THR A 352 7.86 14.15 -21.11
N VAL A 353 8.85 14.25 -21.99
CA VAL A 353 10.24 13.84 -21.76
C VAL A 353 11.11 15.08 -21.61
N TYR A 354 11.87 15.15 -20.53
CA TYR A 354 12.82 16.22 -20.21
C TYR A 354 14.23 15.67 -20.40
N PHE A 355 14.95 16.12 -21.42
CA PHE A 355 16.30 15.66 -21.73
C PHE A 355 17.37 16.51 -21.04
N LYS A 356 18.54 15.91 -20.79
CA LYS A 356 19.72 16.61 -20.25
C LYS A 356 20.20 17.77 -21.13
N SER A 357 19.94 17.71 -22.44
CA SER A 357 20.22 18.78 -23.40
C SER A 357 19.39 20.06 -23.16
N GLY A 358 18.35 20.00 -22.31
CA GLY A 358 17.37 21.06 -22.12
C GLY A 358 16.18 20.94 -23.07
N ARG A 359 16.18 19.98 -24.00
CA ARG A 359 15.05 19.69 -24.88
C ARG A 359 13.88 19.11 -24.09
N VAL A 360 12.67 19.52 -24.44
CA VAL A 360 11.42 18.99 -23.91
C VAL A 360 10.51 18.62 -25.08
N VAL A 361 9.96 17.41 -25.08
CA VAL A 361 9.02 16.92 -26.09
C VAL A 361 7.92 16.09 -25.43
N THR A 362 6.75 16.04 -26.06
CA THR A 362 5.69 15.09 -25.70
C THR A 362 5.65 13.97 -26.74
N ILE A 363 5.72 12.72 -26.29
CA ILE A 363 5.67 11.52 -27.16
C ILE A 363 4.42 10.73 -26.80
N GLU A 364 3.60 10.41 -27.79
CA GLU A 364 2.43 9.53 -27.67
C GLU A 364 2.62 8.30 -28.58
N VAL A 365 2.43 7.13 -28.00
CA VAL A 365 2.48 5.83 -28.68
C VAL A 365 1.05 5.40 -29.00
N PRO A 366 0.74 5.02 -30.24
CA PRO A 366 -0.59 4.53 -30.59
C PRO A 366 -0.93 3.26 -29.81
N ALA A 367 -2.22 3.03 -29.56
CA ALA A 367 -2.69 1.85 -28.81
C ALA A 367 -2.50 0.53 -29.57
N VAL A 368 -2.40 0.59 -30.90
CA VAL A 368 -2.17 -0.53 -31.82
C VAL A 368 -1.25 -0.06 -32.96
N PRO A 369 -0.57 -0.98 -33.68
CA PRO A 369 0.20 -0.64 -34.88
C PRO A 369 -0.56 0.24 -35.88
N ASN A 370 0.11 1.21 -36.51
CA ASN A 370 -0.49 2.21 -37.41
C ASN A 370 0.39 2.61 -38.60
#